data_AF-A0A183AG50-F1
#
_entry.id   AF-A0A183AG50-F1
#
_cell.length_a   1.000
_cell.length_b   1.000
_cell.length_c   1.000
_cell.angle_alpha   90.00
_cell.angle_beta   90.00
_cell.angle_gamma   90.00
#
_symmetry.space_group_name_H-M   'P 1'
#
loop_
_entity.id
_entity.type
_entity.pdbx_description
1 polymer ?
#
loop_
_entity_poly.entity_id
_entity_poly.type
_entity_poly.pdbx_seq_one_letter_code
_entity_poly.pdbx_strand_id
1 'polypeptide(L)'
;MQENQIPGTTSSGFIKGTKAKMLASHYASVHTPASSTLAHLLDADTALNWAPFTIGGVALELRRLKVHQSPGPDGVHPLILKELADELPAPLCNLFNLSFTQGRLPRQWKNAVIVPLPKVGDRSDP
;
A
#
# COMPACT_ATOMS: atom_id res chain seq x y z
N MET A 1 -16.50 -17.30 70.19
CA MET A 1 -16.39 -15.89 69.76
C MET A 1 -15.82 -15.96 68.34
N GLN A 2 -16.64 -15.88 67.28
CA GLN A 2 -16.93 -14.64 66.52
C GLN A 2 -15.64 -13.84 66.26
N GLU A 3 -15.23 -13.51 65.04
CA GLU A 3 -16.01 -12.78 64.03
C GLU A 3 -15.26 -12.71 62.66
N ASN A 4 -16.01 -12.97 61.58
CA ASN A 4 -16.04 -12.40 60.22
C ASN A 4 -14.80 -11.78 59.51
N GLN A 5 -14.60 -12.20 58.23
CA GLN A 5 -14.91 -11.43 56.99
C GLN A 5 -13.88 -11.65 55.83
N ILE A 6 -14.43 -11.84 54.63
CA ILE A 6 -13.90 -12.14 53.25
C ILE A 6 -13.49 -10.80 52.52
N PRO A 7 -13.00 -10.68 51.25
CA PRO A 7 -12.18 -11.47 50.29
C PRO A 7 -10.89 -10.73 49.80
N GLY A 8 -9.92 -11.45 49.22
CA GLY A 8 -8.74 -10.87 48.55
C GLY A 8 -8.70 -11.11 47.04
N THR A 9 -9.31 -10.18 46.29
CA THR A 9 -8.84 -9.59 45.03
C THR A 9 -8.32 -10.48 43.88
N THR A 10 -9.16 -10.57 42.84
CA THR A 10 -8.84 -10.41 41.42
C THR A 10 -7.35 -10.21 41.08
N SER A 11 -6.66 -11.30 40.69
CA SER A 11 -5.50 -11.18 39.81
C SER A 11 -6.01 -11.15 38.38
N SER A 12 -6.46 -9.96 37.95
CA SER A 12 -6.69 -9.67 36.53
C SER A 12 -5.31 -9.61 35.87
N GLY A 13 -4.84 -10.78 35.47
CA GLY A 13 -3.61 -10.97 34.71
C GLY A 13 -3.75 -10.38 33.31
N PHE A 14 -3.40 -9.10 33.19
CA PHE A 14 -2.68 -8.48 32.09
C PHE A 14 -2.56 -9.31 30.79
N ILE A 15 -3.52 -9.17 29.86
CA ILE A 15 -3.41 -9.74 28.51
C ILE A 15 -2.77 -8.71 27.57
N LYS A 16 -1.44 -8.62 27.58
CA LYS A 16 -0.65 -7.91 26.58
C LYS A 16 -0.58 -8.78 25.30
N GLY A 17 -1.67 -8.83 24.54
CA GLY A 17 -1.73 -9.64 23.31
C GLY A 17 -3.09 -9.75 22.61
N THR A 18 -4.16 -9.23 23.21
CA THR A 18 -5.54 -9.46 22.72
C THR A 18 -5.79 -8.83 21.35
N LYS A 19 -5.30 -7.61 21.10
CA LYS A 19 -5.60 -6.86 19.86
C LYS A 19 -5.06 -7.56 18.61
N ALA A 20 -3.80 -7.98 18.63
CA ALA A 20 -3.16 -8.68 17.52
C ALA A 20 -3.82 -10.04 17.26
N LYS A 21 -4.18 -10.76 18.34
CA LYS A 21 -4.86 -12.06 18.23
C LYS A 21 -6.28 -11.93 17.67
N MET A 22 -7.04 -10.91 18.08
CA MET A 22 -8.37 -10.64 17.52
C MET A 22 -8.30 -10.28 16.04
N LEU A 23 -7.34 -9.43 15.66
CA LEU A 23 -7.09 -9.09 14.25
C LEU A 23 -6.76 -10.37 13.45
N ALA A 24 -5.79 -11.16 13.91
CA ALA A 24 -5.37 -12.39 13.24
C ALA A 24 -6.53 -13.38 13.06
N SER A 25 -7.33 -13.60 14.10
CA SER A 25 -8.51 -14.49 14.04
C SER A 25 -9.58 -13.98 13.08
N HIS A 26 -9.84 -12.66 13.06
CA HIS A 26 -10.80 -12.07 12.13
C HIS A 26 -10.37 -12.30 10.68
N TYR A 27 -9.12 -12.01 10.34
CA TYR A 27 -8.61 -12.19 8.98
C TYR A 27 -8.54 -13.67 8.58
N ALA A 28 -8.20 -14.57 9.50
CA ALA A 28 -8.22 -16.01 9.23
C ALA A 28 -9.62 -16.53 8.89
N SER A 29 -10.66 -15.99 9.55
CA SER A 29 -12.06 -16.39 9.33
C SER A 29 -12.61 -15.94 7.98
N VAL A 30 -12.21 -14.75 7.50
CA VAL A 30 -12.64 -14.22 6.20
C VAL A 30 -11.69 -14.60 5.06
N HIS A 31 -10.61 -15.34 5.36
CA HIS A 31 -9.65 -15.74 4.36
C HIS A 31 -10.18 -16.93 3.56
N THR A 32 -10.63 -16.65 2.35
CA THR A 32 -10.95 -17.69 1.38
C THR A 32 -9.65 -18.18 0.73
N PRO A 33 -9.28 -19.46 0.83
CA PRO A 33 -8.12 -19.99 0.13
C PRO A 33 -8.34 -19.88 -1.39
N ALA A 34 -7.30 -19.42 -2.11
CA ALA A 34 -7.36 -19.09 -3.53
C ALA A 34 -7.88 -20.23 -4.45
N SER A 35 -7.94 -21.48 -3.97
CA SER A 35 -8.31 -22.62 -4.80
C SER A 35 -9.82 -22.80 -5.04
N SER A 36 -10.71 -22.24 -4.22
CA SER A 36 -12.16 -22.52 -4.32
C SER A 36 -12.99 -21.42 -4.98
N THR A 37 -12.41 -20.25 -5.29
CA THR A 37 -13.19 -19.06 -5.69
C THR A 37 -12.63 -18.29 -6.87
N LEU A 38 -11.43 -18.62 -7.37
CA LEU A 38 -10.88 -17.89 -8.51
C LEU A 38 -11.69 -18.11 -9.79
N ALA A 39 -12.44 -19.21 -9.92
CA ALA A 39 -13.32 -19.45 -11.08
C ALA A 39 -14.35 -18.32 -11.29
N HIS A 40 -14.97 -17.82 -10.21
CA HIS A 40 -15.99 -16.75 -10.31
C HIS A 40 -15.40 -15.34 -10.45
N LEU A 41 -14.11 -15.14 -10.18
CA LEU A 41 -13.42 -13.86 -10.41
C LEU A 41 -12.86 -13.75 -11.84
N LEU A 42 -12.79 -14.88 -12.55
CA LEU A 42 -12.30 -14.97 -13.93
C LEU A 42 -13.42 -14.73 -14.96
N ASP A 43 -14.68 -14.73 -14.55
CA ASP A 43 -15.83 -14.42 -15.41
C ASP A 43 -15.98 -12.89 -15.56
N ALA A 44 -15.34 -12.38 -16.60
CA ALA A 44 -15.80 -11.29 -17.47
C ALA A 44 -16.08 -9.87 -16.92
N ASP A 45 -15.90 -9.56 -15.62
CA ASP A 45 -16.14 -8.19 -15.09
C ASP A 45 -14.89 -7.51 -14.48
N THR A 46 -13.71 -8.10 -14.64
CA THR A 46 -12.41 -7.45 -14.37
C THR A 46 -11.75 -6.92 -15.65
N ALA A 47 -12.53 -6.63 -16.69
CA ALA A 47 -12.07 -5.77 -17.75
C ALA A 47 -11.77 -4.41 -17.10
N LEU A 48 -10.48 -4.13 -16.86
CA LEU A 48 -10.03 -2.85 -16.34
C LEU A 48 -10.71 -1.78 -17.21
N ASN A 49 -11.65 -1.00 -16.65
CA ASN A 49 -12.37 0.04 -17.39
C ASN A 49 -11.46 1.26 -17.61
N TRP A 50 -10.20 0.99 -17.96
CA TRP A 50 -9.18 2.00 -18.07
C TRP A 50 -9.37 2.78 -19.37
N ALA A 51 -9.29 4.10 -19.24
CA ALA A 51 -9.15 4.96 -20.39
C ALA A 51 -7.66 5.06 -20.76
N PRO A 52 -7.32 5.09 -22.06
CA PRO A 52 -5.96 5.35 -22.50
C PRO A 52 -5.42 6.68 -21.93
N PHE A 53 -4.15 6.67 -21.57
CA PHE A 53 -3.41 7.88 -21.21
C PHE A 53 -3.26 8.76 -22.44
N THR A 54 -3.32 10.08 -22.23
CA THR A 54 -3.07 11.10 -23.26
C THR A 54 -1.75 11.81 -22.99
N ILE A 55 -1.08 12.27 -24.06
CA ILE A 55 0.17 13.03 -23.96
C ILE A 55 -0.04 14.27 -23.09
N GLY A 56 -1.14 15.01 -23.31
CA GLY A 56 -1.48 16.19 -22.52
C GLY A 56 -1.73 15.88 -21.04
N GLY A 57 -2.38 14.75 -20.74
CA GLY A 57 -2.58 14.30 -19.36
C GLY A 57 -1.27 13.97 -18.66
N VAL A 58 -0.36 13.28 -19.35
CA VAL A 58 0.97 12.97 -18.81
C VAL A 58 1.79 14.25 -18.60
N ALA A 59 1.78 15.19 -19.56
CA ALA A 59 2.47 16.48 -19.44
C ALA A 59 1.95 17.28 -18.24
N LEU A 60 0.64 17.31 -18.03
CA LEU A 60 0.01 17.97 -16.89
C LEU A 60 0.50 17.37 -15.57
N GLU A 61 0.55 16.04 -15.46
CA GLU A 61 1.00 15.37 -14.24
C GLU A 61 2.50 15.58 -13.98
N LEU A 62 3.34 15.58 -15.02
CA LEU A 62 4.77 15.92 -14.88
C LEU A 62 4.96 17.35 -14.32
N ARG A 63 4.20 18.32 -14.82
CA ARG A 63 4.24 19.71 -14.32
C ARG A 63 3.75 19.83 -12.87
N ARG A 64 2.88 18.92 -12.41
CA ARG A 64 2.34 18.90 -11.04
C ARG A 64 3.25 18.21 -10.02
N LEU A 65 4.35 17.59 -10.45
CA LEU A 65 5.30 16.94 -9.54
C LEU A 65 5.81 17.89 -8.45
N LYS A 66 5.90 17.37 -7.22
CA LYS A 66 6.46 18.07 -6.07
C LYS A 66 7.98 17.91 -6.09
N VAL A 67 8.69 18.99 -6.36
CA VAL A 67 10.15 18.99 -6.55
C VAL A 67 10.96 18.63 -5.30
N HIS A 68 10.37 18.73 -4.11
CA HIS A 68 11.06 18.44 -2.85
C HIS A 68 10.89 16.99 -2.36
N GLN A 69 10.38 16.10 -3.21
CA GLN A 69 10.32 14.68 -2.87
C GLN A 69 11.64 13.98 -3.16
N SER A 70 11.93 12.92 -2.40
CA SER A 70 13.09 12.09 -2.63
C SER A 70 13.04 11.46 -4.03
N PRO A 71 14.21 11.26 -4.69
CA PRO A 71 14.26 10.50 -5.92
C PRO A 71 13.78 9.06 -5.72
N GLY A 72 13.33 8.43 -6.80
CA GLY A 72 13.03 7.01 -6.80
C GLY A 72 14.29 6.14 -6.63
N PRO A 73 14.14 4.81 -6.56
CA PRO A 73 15.28 3.87 -6.57
C PRO A 73 16.16 3.98 -7.83
N ASP A 74 15.65 4.62 -8.88
CA ASP A 74 16.37 4.93 -10.12
C ASP A 74 17.26 6.18 -10.01
N GLY A 75 17.21 6.92 -8.89
CA GLY A 75 17.96 8.15 -8.68
C GLY A 75 17.41 9.36 -9.44
N VAL A 76 16.28 9.23 -10.14
CA VAL A 76 15.72 10.33 -10.93
C VAL A 76 14.96 11.28 -10.00
N HIS A 77 15.45 12.51 -9.90
CA HIS A 77 14.84 13.53 -9.06
C HIS A 77 13.57 14.10 -9.72
N PRO A 78 12.48 14.36 -8.96
CA PRO A 78 11.24 14.92 -9.53
C PRO A 78 11.43 16.26 -10.25
N LEU A 79 12.44 17.04 -9.87
CA LEU A 79 12.82 18.27 -10.58
C LEU A 79 13.15 17.99 -12.04
N ILE A 80 13.94 16.96 -12.34
CA ILE A 80 14.35 16.62 -13.71
C ILE A 80 13.12 16.27 -14.55
N LEU A 81 12.20 15.49 -14.00
CA LEU A 81 10.96 15.10 -14.68
C LEU A 81 10.04 16.29 -14.96
N LYS A 82 10.06 17.30 -14.09
CA LYS A 82 9.28 18.51 -14.24
C LYS A 82 9.88 19.48 -15.26
N GLU A 83 11.20 19.61 -15.31
CA GLU A 83 11.90 20.39 -16.34
C GLU A 83 11.71 19.78 -17.72
N LEU A 84 11.68 18.44 -17.82
CA LEU A 84 11.49 17.72 -19.08
C LEU A 84 10.03 17.40 -19.40
N ALA A 85 9.09 18.21 -18.90
CA ALA A 85 7.66 17.97 -19.04
C ALA A 85 7.13 18.24 -20.45
N ASP A 86 7.96 18.76 -21.36
CA ASP A 86 7.60 18.98 -22.76
C ASP A 86 8.12 17.86 -23.69
N GLU A 87 9.17 17.16 -23.27
CA GLU A 87 9.87 16.14 -24.06
C GLU A 87 9.49 14.70 -23.67
N LEU A 88 9.30 14.44 -22.37
CA LEU A 88 8.96 13.11 -21.85
C LEU A 88 7.50 12.65 -22.03
N PRO A 89 6.48 13.50 -22.22
CA PRO A 89 5.09 13.04 -22.24
C PRO A 89 4.80 11.96 -23.28
N ALA A 90 5.33 12.10 -24.51
CA ALA A 90 5.09 11.15 -25.59
C ALA A 90 5.64 9.74 -25.30
N PRO A 91 6.93 9.55 -24.96
CA PRO A 91 7.45 8.21 -24.64
C PRO A 91 6.80 7.60 -23.40
N LEU A 92 6.49 8.39 -22.36
CA LEU A 92 5.84 7.90 -21.16
C LEU A 92 4.38 7.47 -21.42
N CYS A 93 3.63 8.28 -22.18
CA CYS A 93 2.26 7.94 -22.58
C CYS A 93 2.21 6.61 -23.34
N ASN A 94 3.14 6.38 -24.28
CA ASN A 94 3.24 5.13 -25.00
C ASN A 94 3.57 3.95 -24.08
N LEU A 95 4.51 4.13 -23.15
CA LEU A 95 4.89 3.09 -22.18
C LEU A 95 3.72 2.69 -21.27
N PHE A 96 2.97 3.68 -20.75
CA PHE A 96 1.82 3.42 -19.88
C PHE A 96 0.71 2.71 -20.64
N ASN A 97 0.34 3.21 -21.81
CA ASN A 97 -0.68 2.57 -22.65
C ASN A 97 -0.29 1.14 -23.00
N LEU A 98 0.96 0.89 -23.44
CA LEU A 98 1.44 -0.44 -23.76
C LEU A 98 1.37 -1.38 -22.54
N SER A 99 1.74 -0.90 -21.36
CA SER A 99 1.72 -1.69 -20.13
C SER A 99 0.30 -2.13 -19.76
N PHE A 100 -0.69 -1.22 -19.88
CA PHE A 100 -2.08 -1.51 -19.58
C PHE A 100 -2.73 -2.39 -20.67
N THR A 101 -2.44 -2.15 -21.95
CA THR A 101 -2.92 -3.00 -23.06
C THR A 101 -2.38 -4.42 -22.95
N GLN A 102 -1.12 -4.61 -22.57
CA GLN A 102 -0.52 -5.95 -22.44
C GLN A 102 -0.77 -6.61 -21.08
N GLY A 103 -1.32 -5.86 -20.10
CA GLY A 103 -1.41 -6.32 -18.71
C GLY A 103 -0.03 -6.61 -18.10
N ARG A 104 1.03 -5.92 -18.55
CA ARG A 104 2.43 -6.18 -18.16
C ARG A 104 3.10 -4.91 -17.70
N LEU A 105 3.49 -4.88 -16.42
CA LEU A 105 4.31 -3.80 -15.86
C LEU A 105 5.81 -4.12 -15.96
N PRO A 106 6.68 -3.11 -16.16
CA PRO A 106 8.11 -3.22 -15.97
C PRO A 106 8.47 -3.86 -14.63
N ARG A 107 9.51 -4.70 -14.59
CA ARG A 107 9.94 -5.39 -13.36
C ARG A 107 10.30 -4.39 -12.25
N GLN A 108 10.92 -3.28 -12.62
CA GLN A 108 11.34 -2.20 -11.75
C GLN A 108 10.15 -1.59 -10.99
N TRP A 109 8.97 -1.49 -11.61
CA TRP A 109 7.76 -0.94 -10.98
C TRP A 109 7.12 -1.90 -10.00
N LYS A 110 7.44 -3.21 -10.08
CA LYS A 110 6.95 -4.22 -9.15
C LYS A 110 7.78 -4.30 -7.87
N ASN A 111 8.95 -3.67 -7.86
CA ASN A 111 9.87 -3.67 -6.74
C ASN A 111 9.72 -2.37 -5.94
N ALA A 112 9.71 -2.46 -4.61
CA ALA A 112 9.71 -1.30 -3.72
C ALA A 112 10.86 -1.41 -2.72
N VAL A 113 11.52 -0.29 -2.44
CA VAL A 113 12.52 -0.19 -1.38
C VAL A 113 11.82 0.22 -0.09
N ILE A 114 11.78 -0.67 0.90
CA ILE A 114 11.15 -0.42 2.20
C ILE A 114 12.22 0.06 3.16
N VAL A 115 12.15 1.33 3.56
CA VAL A 115 13.00 1.91 4.61
C VAL A 115 12.15 2.17 5.85
N PRO A 116 12.35 1.44 6.96
CA PRO A 116 11.63 1.71 8.20
C PRO A 116 12.00 3.09 8.75
N LEU A 117 11.01 3.98 8.87
CA LEU A 117 11.19 5.29 9.49
C LEU A 117 10.71 5.23 10.96
N PRO A 118 11.60 5.41 11.95
CA PRO A 118 11.17 5.47 13.34
C PRO A 118 10.33 6.74 13.55
N LYS A 119 9.10 6.57 14.04
CA LYS A 119 8.26 7.69 14.46
C LYS A 119 8.88 8.34 15.69
N VAL A 120 8.91 9.67 15.72
CA VAL A 120 9.36 10.43 16.89
C VAL A 120 8.28 10.32 17.98
N GLY A 121 8.65 9.75 19.14
CA GLY A 121 7.79 9.53 20.30
C GLY A 121 8.40 8.50 21.26
N ASP A 122 8.01 8.56 22.54
CA ASP A 122 8.45 7.58 23.53
C ASP A 122 7.83 6.21 23.25
N ARG A 123 8.68 5.18 23.13
CA ARG A 123 8.25 3.77 23.05
C ARG A 123 7.69 3.23 24.38
N SER A 124 7.63 4.10 25.39
CA SER A 124 7.37 3.78 26.80
C SER A 124 5.94 4.06 27.23
N ASP A 125 5.12 4.73 26.40
CA ASP A 125 3.70 4.97 26.70
C ASP A 125 2.84 3.90 25.96
N PRO A 126 2.20 2.97 26.70
CA PRO A 126 1.55 1.77 26.14
C PRO A 126 0.27 2.01 25.32
#